data_AF-A0A2A5YEM3-F1
#
_entry.id   AF-A0A2A5YEM3-F1
#
_cell.length_a   1.000
_cell.length_b   1.000
_cell.length_c   1.000
_cell.angle_alpha   90.00
_cell.angle_beta   90.00
_cell.angle_gamma   90.00
#
_symmetry.space_group_name_H-M   'P 1'
#
loop_
_entity.id
_entity.type
_entity.pdbx_description
1 polymer ?
#
loop_
_entity_poly.entity_id
_entity_poly.type
_entity_poly.pdbx_seq_one_letter_code
_entity_poly.pdbx_strand_id
1 'polypeptide(L)'
;MDTLCPRNLVDADIEDQARVFATVNLAQTKVSKSLVYDLFSYSTSNSPERVAHSVCLSLDQTEGSPLYERIKRLGTATPGRYAPEPLSQATVVEGLLSHMVANKKQLISDRDWARRGRSFQPIGDDEARRLVLRRFFLEGRDVDLAELIWNYFEAVKQRWPEAWEVKGTGQMLPRTNGFRALIRFFREAYNHVAVPGEIVTSEAFAKIFLRSSLKWHDFNTERYPPGTSGETRLYHDLLETIG
;
A
#
# COMPACT_ATOMS: atom_id res chain seq x y z
N MET A 1 -18.38 33.47 9.00
CA MET A 1 -18.21 32.02 9.20
C MET A 1 -19.30 31.34 8.40
N ASP A 2 -19.08 31.17 7.10
CA ASP A 2 -19.97 30.39 6.23
C ASP A 2 -19.16 29.20 5.72
N THR A 3 -19.39 28.04 6.33
CA THR A 3 -18.99 26.76 5.74
C THR A 3 -19.80 26.58 4.46
N LEU A 4 -19.16 26.81 3.31
CA LEU A 4 -19.65 26.41 2.00
C LEU A 4 -19.77 24.88 1.95
N CYS A 5 -20.87 24.35 2.49
CA CYS A 5 -21.40 23.08 2.06
C CYS A 5 -22.23 23.38 0.80
N PRO A 6 -21.73 23.13 -0.42
CA PRO A 6 -22.53 23.33 -1.62
C PRO A 6 -23.81 22.48 -1.50
N ARG A 7 -24.96 23.13 -1.63
CA ARG A 7 -26.34 22.57 -1.49
C ARG A 7 -26.65 21.35 -2.39
N ASN A 8 -25.70 20.85 -3.16
CA ASN A 8 -25.84 19.69 -4.05
C ASN A 8 -25.25 18.38 -3.48
N LEU A 9 -24.80 18.36 -2.22
CA LEU A 9 -24.22 17.16 -1.59
C LEU A 9 -25.26 16.21 -0.97
N VAL A 10 -26.52 16.63 -0.82
CA VAL A 10 -27.54 15.85 -0.08
C VAL A 10 -27.88 14.50 -0.75
N ASP A 11 -27.67 14.40 -2.07
CA ASP A 11 -27.94 13.17 -2.86
C ASP A 11 -26.67 12.49 -3.41
N ALA A 12 -25.48 12.96 -3.04
CA ALA A 12 -24.22 12.33 -3.44
C ALA A 12 -23.86 11.16 -2.52
N ASP A 13 -23.36 10.05 -3.06
CA ASP A 13 -22.82 8.93 -2.29
C ASP A 13 -21.74 9.42 -1.30
N ILE A 14 -21.62 8.77 -0.14
CA ILE A 14 -20.68 9.14 0.93
C ILE A 14 -19.25 9.23 0.39
N GLU A 15 -18.89 8.39 -0.57
CA GLU A 15 -17.60 8.43 -1.26
C GLU A 15 -17.38 9.73 -2.06
N ASP A 16 -18.40 10.20 -2.79
CA ASP A 16 -18.34 11.44 -3.56
C ASP A 16 -18.32 12.66 -2.63
N GLN A 17 -19.09 12.62 -1.54
CA GLN A 17 -19.06 13.66 -0.50
C GLN A 17 -17.68 13.74 0.17
N ALA A 18 -17.15 12.59 0.59
CA ALA A 18 -15.81 12.47 1.17
C ALA A 18 -14.73 12.97 0.23
N ARG A 19 -14.87 12.71 -1.08
CA ARG A 19 -13.91 13.17 -2.10
C ARG A 19 -14.00 14.67 -2.38
N VAL A 20 -15.19 15.25 -2.44
CA VAL A 20 -15.36 16.71 -2.56
C VAL A 20 -14.80 17.38 -1.31
N PHE A 21 -15.16 16.87 -0.14
CA PHE A 21 -14.62 17.31 1.14
C PHE A 21 -13.09 17.21 1.18
N ALA A 22 -12.53 16.09 0.73
CA ALA A 22 -11.09 15.89 0.61
C ALA A 22 -10.45 16.89 -0.34
N THR A 23 -10.99 17.04 -1.55
CA THR A 23 -10.41 17.90 -2.59
C THR A 23 -10.38 19.36 -2.15
N VAL A 24 -11.49 19.84 -1.56
CA VAL A 24 -11.61 21.20 -1.05
C VAL A 24 -10.69 21.42 0.15
N ASN A 25 -10.64 20.49 1.11
CA ASN A 25 -9.86 20.67 2.33
C ASN A 25 -8.38 20.30 2.21
N LEU A 26 -7.98 19.36 1.34
CA LEU A 26 -6.57 19.04 1.05
C LEU A 26 -5.87 20.24 0.41
N ALA A 27 -6.54 20.92 -0.53
CA ALA A 27 -6.02 22.15 -1.15
C ALA A 27 -5.87 23.30 -0.14
N GLN A 28 -6.63 23.26 0.96
CA GLN A 28 -6.64 24.27 2.02
C GLN A 28 -5.94 23.80 3.33
N THR A 29 -5.22 22.67 3.29
CA THR A 29 -4.44 22.05 4.40
C THR A 29 -5.20 21.44 5.59
N LYS A 30 -6.53 21.37 5.61
CA LYS A 30 -7.27 20.97 6.82
C LYS A 30 -7.68 19.48 6.92
N VAL A 31 -7.33 18.63 5.94
CA VAL A 31 -7.69 17.19 5.93
C VAL A 31 -6.51 16.31 5.49
N SER A 32 -6.24 15.22 6.21
CA SER A 32 -5.19 14.25 5.87
C SER A 32 -5.67 13.25 4.82
N LYS A 33 -4.79 12.75 3.94
CA LYS A 33 -5.15 11.68 2.98
C LYS A 33 -5.65 10.41 3.66
N SER A 34 -5.10 10.07 4.83
CA SER A 34 -5.56 8.91 5.62
C SER A 34 -7.04 9.05 6.01
N LEU A 35 -7.46 10.25 6.45
CA LEU A 35 -8.88 10.50 6.75
C LEU A 35 -9.77 10.27 5.52
N VAL A 36 -9.30 10.66 4.32
CA VAL A 36 -10.05 10.44 3.08
C VAL A 36 -10.24 8.94 2.80
N TYR A 37 -9.18 8.13 2.94
CA TYR A 37 -9.29 6.69 2.77
C TYR A 37 -10.20 6.04 3.82
N ASP A 38 -10.13 6.48 5.08
CA ASP A 38 -11.07 6.03 6.10
C ASP A 38 -12.52 6.41 5.75
N LEU A 39 -12.78 7.56 5.13
CA LEU A 39 -14.12 7.89 4.66
C LEU A 39 -14.59 6.99 3.49
N PHE A 40 -13.68 6.50 2.64
CA PHE A 40 -14.04 5.56 1.57
C PHE A 40 -14.47 4.19 2.10
N SER A 41 -14.14 3.84 3.34
CA SER A 41 -14.62 2.59 3.96
C SER A 41 -16.14 2.54 4.13
N TYR A 42 -16.81 3.70 4.13
CA TYR A 42 -18.27 3.80 4.18
C TYR A 42 -18.93 3.63 2.80
N SER A 43 -18.15 3.58 1.72
CA SER A 43 -18.65 3.27 0.38
C SER A 43 -19.04 1.79 0.29
N THR A 44 -20.17 1.52 -0.37
CA THR A 44 -20.61 0.16 -0.67
C THR A 44 -19.94 -0.41 -1.92
N SER A 45 -19.23 0.41 -2.71
CA SER A 45 -18.66 -0.01 -3.98
C SER A 45 -17.29 -0.67 -3.82
N ASN A 46 -17.00 -1.72 -4.61
CA ASN A 46 -15.69 -2.38 -4.63
C ASN A 46 -14.65 -1.59 -5.45
N SER A 47 -14.50 -0.30 -5.17
CA SER A 47 -13.50 0.56 -5.82
C SER A 47 -12.07 0.10 -5.47
N PRO A 48 -11.08 0.39 -6.34
CA PRO A 48 -9.68 0.08 -6.05
C PRO A 48 -9.22 0.65 -4.70
N GLU A 49 -9.65 1.88 -4.37
CA GLU A 49 -9.32 2.54 -3.11
C GLU A 49 -9.87 1.79 -1.90
N ARG A 50 -11.12 1.29 -1.96
CA ARG A 50 -11.74 0.53 -0.86
C ARG A 50 -11.05 -0.81 -0.66
N VAL A 51 -10.72 -1.53 -1.73
CA VAL A 51 -10.00 -2.81 -1.65
C VAL A 51 -8.61 -2.62 -1.05
N ALA A 52 -7.84 -1.65 -1.54
CA ALA A 52 -6.52 -1.34 -1.00
C ALA A 52 -6.57 -0.90 0.47
N HIS A 53 -7.60 -0.13 0.86
CA HIS A 53 -7.84 0.26 2.24
C HIS A 53 -8.19 -0.93 3.13
N SER A 54 -9.07 -1.83 2.68
CA SER A 54 -9.44 -3.03 3.43
C SER A 54 -8.24 -3.95 3.67
N VAL A 55 -7.39 -4.14 2.66
CA VAL A 55 -6.14 -4.90 2.79
C VAL A 55 -5.17 -4.21 3.75
N CYS A 56 -5.03 -2.88 3.67
CA CYS A 56 -4.23 -2.12 4.62
C CYS A 56 -4.70 -2.32 6.07
N LEU A 57 -6.02 -2.33 6.32
CA LEU A 57 -6.56 -2.60 7.66
C LEU A 57 -6.30 -4.04 8.11
N SER A 58 -6.50 -5.01 7.22
CA SER A 58 -6.24 -6.43 7.53
C SER A 58 -4.77 -6.64 7.93
N LEU A 59 -3.82 -6.05 7.19
CA LEU A 59 -2.40 -6.13 7.49
C LEU A 59 -2.02 -5.43 8.82
N ASP A 60 -2.71 -4.36 9.20
CA ASP A 60 -2.42 -3.63 10.45
C ASP A 60 -3.05 -4.31 11.69
N GLN A 61 -4.21 -4.95 11.54
CA GLN A 61 -5.04 -5.43 12.65
C GLN A 61 -4.84 -6.92 12.98
N THR A 62 -4.26 -7.68 12.08
CA THR A 62 -4.12 -9.13 12.26
C THR A 62 -2.82 -9.45 12.99
N GLU A 63 -2.94 -10.08 14.16
CA GLU A 63 -1.80 -10.55 14.93
C GLU A 63 -0.95 -11.52 14.09
N GLY A 64 0.38 -11.37 14.19
CA GLY A 64 1.33 -12.12 13.37
C GLY A 64 1.69 -11.44 12.04
N SER A 65 0.94 -10.44 11.58
CA SER A 65 1.28 -9.69 10.37
C SER A 65 2.63 -9.00 10.51
N PRO A 66 3.47 -8.97 9.46
CA PRO A 66 4.71 -8.18 9.45
C PRO A 66 4.44 -6.67 9.62
N LEU A 67 3.21 -6.22 9.37
CA LEU A 67 2.74 -4.85 9.51
C LEU A 67 1.78 -4.64 10.70
N TYR A 68 1.64 -5.63 11.59
CA TYR A 68 0.77 -5.54 12.76
C TYR A 68 1.10 -4.32 13.63
N GLU A 69 0.09 -3.46 13.85
CA GLU A 69 0.17 -2.21 14.59
C GLU A 69 1.26 -1.23 14.13
N ARG A 70 1.66 -1.28 12.86
CA ARG A 70 2.70 -0.41 12.29
C ARG A 70 2.12 0.73 11.44
N ILE A 71 0.80 0.80 11.26
CA ILE A 71 0.14 1.74 10.35
C ILE A 71 -0.75 2.73 11.15
N LYS A 72 -0.37 4.01 11.12
CA LYS A 72 -1.13 5.12 11.72
C LYS A 72 -2.49 5.30 11.05
N ARG A 73 -3.55 5.27 11.86
CA ARG A 73 -4.91 5.62 11.45
C ARG A 73 -5.14 7.12 11.43
N LEU A 74 -5.94 7.62 10.50
CA LEU A 74 -6.35 9.04 10.38
C LEU A 74 -5.19 10.07 10.23
N GLY A 75 -3.95 9.61 10.14
CA GLY A 75 -2.76 10.47 10.09
C GLY A 75 -2.20 10.86 11.45
N THR A 76 -2.70 10.28 12.54
CA THR A 76 -2.23 10.51 13.91
C THR A 76 -1.87 9.18 14.57
N ALA A 77 -1.23 9.22 15.74
CA ALA A 77 -1.03 8.00 16.52
C ALA A 77 -2.38 7.39 16.91
N THR A 78 -2.52 6.07 16.77
CA THR A 78 -3.76 5.37 17.09
C THR A 78 -3.90 5.22 18.62
N PRO A 79 -5.02 5.65 19.23
CA PRO A 79 -5.24 5.48 20.67
C PRO A 79 -5.13 4.02 21.11
N GLY A 80 -4.46 3.77 22.23
CA GLY A 80 -4.24 2.42 22.77
C GLY A 80 -2.99 1.72 22.24
N ARG A 81 -2.30 2.28 21.23
CA ARG A 81 -1.01 1.79 20.75
C ARG A 81 0.14 2.58 21.37
N TYR A 82 1.10 1.86 21.92
CA TYR A 82 2.29 2.44 22.58
C TYR A 82 3.56 2.30 21.72
N ALA A 83 3.54 1.43 20.71
CA ALA A 83 4.65 1.26 19.78
C ALA A 83 4.64 2.39 18.72
N PRO A 84 5.82 2.74 18.16
CA PRO A 84 5.88 3.62 17.01
C PRO A 84 5.11 3.01 15.84
N GLU A 85 4.22 3.80 15.23
CA GLU A 85 3.56 3.46 13.96
C GLU A 85 4.33 4.15 12.82
N PRO A 86 5.31 3.47 12.18
CA PRO A 86 6.22 4.12 11.23
C PRO A 86 5.57 4.49 9.89
N LEU A 87 4.42 3.89 9.56
CA LEU A 87 3.73 4.10 8.30
C LEU A 87 2.43 4.88 8.51
N SER A 88 2.01 5.61 7.48
CA SER A 88 0.63 6.12 7.40
C SER A 88 -0.20 5.19 6.52
N GLN A 89 -1.49 5.09 6.82
CA GLN A 89 -2.45 4.39 5.96
C GLN A 89 -2.37 4.83 4.50
N ALA A 90 -2.29 6.14 4.25
CA ALA A 90 -2.16 6.66 2.89
C ALA A 90 -0.91 6.12 2.16
N THR A 91 0.22 5.95 2.85
CA THR A 91 1.44 5.39 2.26
C THR A 91 1.22 3.95 1.79
N VAL A 92 0.56 3.14 2.61
CA VAL A 92 0.30 1.73 2.30
C VAL A 92 -0.72 1.61 1.17
N VAL A 93 -1.83 2.34 1.26
CA VAL A 93 -2.88 2.35 0.23
C VAL A 93 -2.34 2.82 -1.12
N GLU A 94 -1.58 3.91 -1.17
CA GLU A 94 -0.96 4.39 -2.42
C GLU A 94 0.03 3.36 -3.00
N GLY A 95 0.78 2.66 -2.15
CA GLY A 95 1.66 1.56 -2.55
C GLY A 95 0.89 0.41 -3.22
N LEU A 96 -0.20 -0.04 -2.60
CA LEU A 96 -1.04 -1.11 -3.16
C LEU A 96 -1.73 -0.68 -4.47
N LEU A 97 -2.29 0.53 -4.50
CA LEU A 97 -2.94 1.08 -5.70
C LEU A 97 -1.99 1.12 -6.90
N SER A 98 -0.70 1.40 -6.69
CA SER A 98 0.28 1.43 -7.77
C SER A 98 0.46 0.09 -8.50
N HIS A 99 0.04 -1.02 -7.89
CA HIS A 99 0.02 -2.36 -8.48
C HIS A 99 -1.36 -2.83 -8.93
N MET A 100 -2.41 -2.05 -8.69
CA MET A 100 -3.79 -2.33 -9.13
C MET A 100 -4.20 -1.47 -10.32
N VAL A 101 -3.76 -0.20 -10.34
CA VAL A 101 -4.13 0.82 -11.32
C VAL A 101 -2.91 1.51 -11.91
N ALA A 102 -2.91 1.70 -13.23
CA ALA A 102 -1.84 2.31 -14.00
C ALA A 102 -1.73 3.82 -13.77
N ASN A 103 -2.87 4.48 -13.65
CA ASN A 103 -2.97 5.93 -13.62
C ASN A 103 -4.36 6.38 -13.13
N LYS A 104 -4.50 7.69 -12.94
CA LYS A 104 -5.74 8.33 -12.48
C LYS A 104 -6.93 8.08 -13.41
N LYS A 105 -6.72 7.95 -14.73
CA LYS A 105 -7.82 7.67 -15.68
C LYS A 105 -8.38 6.28 -15.46
N GLN A 106 -7.51 5.27 -15.28
CA GLN A 106 -7.92 3.90 -14.97
C GLN A 106 -8.62 3.82 -13.61
N LEU A 107 -8.08 4.50 -12.59
CA LEU A 107 -8.69 4.57 -11.26
C LEU A 107 -10.13 5.11 -11.31
N ILE A 108 -10.36 6.23 -12.00
CA ILE A 108 -11.70 6.82 -12.17
C ILE A 108 -12.63 5.85 -12.91
N SER A 109 -12.13 5.23 -13.99
CA SER A 109 -12.90 4.27 -14.77
C SER A 109 -13.31 3.04 -13.94
N ASP A 110 -12.37 2.46 -13.20
CA ASP A 110 -12.59 1.24 -12.39
C ASP A 110 -13.57 1.54 -11.25
N ARG A 111 -13.48 2.71 -10.61
CA ARG A 111 -14.45 3.17 -9.60
C ARG A 111 -15.86 3.32 -10.19
N ASP A 112 -16.00 4.02 -11.31
CA ASP A 112 -17.30 4.21 -11.95
C ASP A 112 -17.91 2.87 -12.39
N TRP A 113 -17.05 1.90 -12.76
CA TRP A 113 -17.45 0.52 -13.07
C TRP A 113 -17.97 -0.23 -11.84
N ALA A 114 -17.21 -0.18 -10.73
CA ALA A 114 -17.57 -0.78 -9.44
C ALA A 114 -18.88 -0.21 -8.90
N ARG A 115 -19.06 1.11 -8.95
CA ARG A 115 -20.29 1.79 -8.51
C ARG A 115 -21.53 1.35 -9.28
N ARG A 116 -21.37 0.98 -10.55
CA ARG A 116 -22.46 0.47 -11.40
C ARG A 116 -22.73 -1.03 -11.19
N GLY A 117 -22.03 -1.68 -10.26
CA GLY A 117 -22.16 -3.12 -10.00
C GLY A 117 -21.76 -3.99 -11.19
N ARG A 118 -20.87 -3.49 -12.07
CA ARG A 118 -20.48 -4.20 -13.29
C ARG A 118 -19.31 -5.12 -13.01
N SER A 119 -19.31 -6.30 -13.63
CA SER A 119 -18.15 -7.19 -13.65
C SER A 119 -17.01 -6.55 -14.45
N PHE A 120 -15.80 -6.65 -13.91
CA PHE A 120 -14.59 -6.23 -14.61
C PHE A 120 -14.28 -7.17 -15.77
N GLN A 121 -13.69 -6.62 -16.83
CA GLN A 121 -13.21 -7.42 -17.94
C GLN A 121 -11.85 -8.04 -17.60
N PRO A 122 -11.56 -9.27 -18.07
CA PRO A 122 -10.24 -9.86 -17.95
C PRO A 122 -9.16 -8.98 -18.60
N ILE A 123 -7.94 -9.10 -18.09
CA ILE A 123 -6.76 -8.38 -18.61
C ILE A 123 -5.74 -9.35 -19.20
N GLY A 124 -5.01 -8.87 -20.21
CA GLY A 124 -3.89 -9.60 -20.79
C GLY A 124 -2.69 -9.67 -19.83
N ASP A 125 -1.79 -10.62 -20.09
CA ASP A 125 -0.64 -10.89 -19.24
C ASP A 125 0.34 -9.71 -19.15
N ASP A 126 0.47 -8.90 -20.21
CA ASP A 126 1.35 -7.71 -20.19
C ASP A 126 0.90 -6.68 -19.16
N GLU A 127 -0.41 -6.41 -19.08
CA GLU A 127 -0.95 -5.52 -18.06
C GLU A 127 -0.83 -6.15 -16.68
N ALA A 128 -1.11 -7.46 -16.56
CA ALA A 128 -1.04 -8.17 -15.29
C ALA A 128 0.39 -8.27 -14.73
N ARG A 129 1.43 -8.36 -15.58
CA ARG A 129 2.84 -8.29 -15.17
C ARG A 129 3.29 -6.87 -14.78
N ARG A 130 2.63 -5.85 -15.33
CA ARG A 130 2.90 -4.45 -14.97
C ARG A 130 2.20 -4.05 -13.67
N LEU A 131 0.99 -4.55 -13.45
CA LEU A 131 0.12 -4.27 -12.31
C LEU A 131 -0.19 -5.60 -11.62
N VAL A 132 0.77 -6.10 -10.83
CA VAL A 132 0.78 -7.47 -10.31
C VAL A 132 -0.39 -7.80 -9.37
N LEU A 133 -1.06 -6.80 -8.80
CA LEU A 133 -2.27 -6.97 -7.98
C LEU A 133 -3.58 -6.80 -8.77
N ARG A 134 -3.52 -6.35 -10.03
CA ARG A 134 -4.70 -6.01 -10.81
C ARG A 134 -5.60 -7.22 -11.07
N ARG A 135 -5.04 -8.39 -11.40
CA ARG A 135 -5.84 -9.59 -11.65
C ARG A 135 -6.65 -9.99 -10.40
N PHE A 136 -6.02 -10.01 -9.23
CA PHE A 136 -6.68 -10.28 -7.95
C PHE A 136 -7.81 -9.29 -7.67
N PHE A 137 -7.56 -7.99 -7.89
CA PHE A 137 -8.57 -6.95 -7.73
C PHE A 137 -9.79 -7.16 -8.65
N LEU A 138 -9.56 -7.35 -9.95
CA LEU A 138 -10.66 -7.49 -10.93
C LEU A 138 -11.49 -8.77 -10.70
N GLU A 139 -10.87 -9.80 -10.14
CA GLU A 139 -11.50 -11.08 -9.77
C GLU A 139 -12.14 -11.06 -8.37
N GLY A 140 -12.02 -9.97 -7.60
CA GLY A 140 -12.58 -9.86 -6.25
C GLY A 140 -11.87 -10.74 -5.21
N ARG A 141 -10.59 -11.06 -5.43
CA ARG A 141 -9.76 -11.93 -4.58
C ARG A 141 -9.03 -11.11 -3.51
N ASP A 142 -9.79 -10.37 -2.71
CA ASP A 142 -9.25 -9.43 -1.70
C ASP A 142 -8.43 -10.17 -0.61
N VAL A 143 -8.83 -11.38 -0.25
CA VAL A 143 -8.11 -12.24 0.72
C VAL A 143 -6.74 -12.63 0.17
N ASP A 144 -6.68 -13.11 -1.08
CA ASP A 144 -5.44 -13.49 -1.74
C ASP A 144 -4.50 -12.29 -1.93
N LEU A 145 -5.06 -11.09 -2.18
CA LEU A 145 -4.30 -9.85 -2.26
C LEU A 145 -3.64 -9.54 -0.91
N ALA A 146 -4.40 -9.63 0.19
CA ALA A 146 -3.87 -9.44 1.54
C ALA A 146 -2.80 -10.48 1.89
N GLU A 147 -3.03 -11.75 1.55
CA GLU A 147 -2.08 -12.85 1.76
C GLU A 147 -0.77 -12.63 0.97
N LEU A 148 -0.85 -12.18 -0.29
CA LEU A 148 0.35 -11.89 -1.09
C LEU A 148 1.23 -10.82 -0.46
N ILE A 149 0.62 -9.73 0.00
CA ILE A 149 1.35 -8.63 0.63
C ILE A 149 1.90 -9.05 1.99
N TRP A 150 1.13 -9.84 2.76
CA TRP A 150 1.61 -10.46 3.98
C TRP A 150 2.85 -11.31 3.71
N ASN A 151 2.76 -12.28 2.81
CA ASN A 151 3.84 -13.22 2.49
C ASN A 151 5.09 -12.48 2.02
N TYR A 152 4.92 -11.43 1.22
CA TYR A 152 6.02 -10.59 0.77
C TYR A 152 6.74 -9.87 1.91
N PHE A 153 6.01 -9.16 2.77
CA PHE A 153 6.64 -8.44 3.88
C PHE A 153 7.11 -9.36 5.01
N GLU A 154 6.53 -10.54 5.14
CA GLU A 154 7.02 -11.58 6.05
C GLU A 154 8.38 -12.08 5.59
N ALA A 155 8.57 -12.30 4.28
CA ALA A 155 9.87 -12.64 3.73
C ALA A 155 10.93 -11.53 3.93
N VAL A 156 10.53 -10.25 3.82
CA VAL A 156 11.40 -9.10 4.14
C VAL A 156 11.81 -9.14 5.62
N LYS A 157 10.84 -9.30 6.52
CA LYS A 157 11.07 -9.37 7.96
C LYS A 157 11.99 -10.53 8.33
N GLN A 158 11.79 -11.70 7.74
CA GLN A 158 12.64 -12.87 7.95
C GLN A 158 14.07 -12.67 7.43
N ARG A 159 14.24 -11.94 6.31
CA ARG A 159 15.57 -11.67 5.74
C ARG A 159 16.40 -10.70 6.59
N TRP A 160 15.75 -9.67 7.14
CA TRP A 160 16.41 -8.59 7.89
C TRP A 160 15.69 -8.29 9.21
N PRO A 161 15.61 -9.25 10.14
CA PRO A 161 14.84 -9.09 11.37
C PRO A 161 15.38 -7.95 12.23
N GLU A 162 16.70 -7.78 12.28
CA GLU A 162 17.34 -6.70 13.03
C GLU A 162 17.05 -5.32 12.44
N ALA A 163 16.88 -5.19 11.12
CA ALA A 163 16.48 -3.92 10.52
C ALA A 163 14.97 -3.68 10.64
N TRP A 164 14.16 -4.75 10.69
CA TRP A 164 12.70 -4.67 10.74
C TRP A 164 12.14 -4.37 12.14
N GLU A 165 12.74 -4.95 13.19
CA GLU A 165 12.24 -4.88 14.58
C GLU A 165 12.80 -3.71 15.40
N VAL A 166 13.79 -2.98 14.89
CA VAL A 166 14.40 -1.89 15.67
C VAL A 166 13.44 -0.71 15.83
N LYS A 167 13.15 -0.40 17.09
CA LYS A 167 12.28 0.70 17.53
C LYS A 167 13.01 2.05 17.71
N GLY A 168 14.29 2.13 17.32
CA GLY A 168 15.16 3.30 17.50
C GLY A 168 15.16 4.32 16.35
N THR A 169 15.79 5.47 16.59
CA THR A 169 16.14 6.45 15.55
C THR A 169 17.26 5.90 14.66
N GLY A 170 17.21 6.19 13.35
CA GLY A 170 18.27 5.81 12.40
C GLY A 170 17.96 4.61 11.50
N GLN A 171 17.17 3.63 11.94
CA GLN A 171 16.75 2.49 11.10
C GLN A 171 15.60 2.88 10.17
N MET A 172 15.77 2.59 8.88
CA MET A 172 14.91 3.14 7.82
C MET A 172 13.99 2.11 7.14
N LEU A 173 14.29 0.81 7.25
CA LEU A 173 13.59 -0.26 6.51
C LEU A 173 12.08 -0.35 6.80
N PRO A 174 11.59 -0.35 8.06
CA PRO A 174 10.16 -0.41 8.34
C PRO A 174 9.46 0.95 8.21
N ARG A 175 10.20 2.02 7.85
CA ARG A 175 9.66 3.39 7.70
C ARG A 175 9.20 3.65 6.28
N THR A 176 8.54 4.78 6.06
CA THR A 176 7.98 5.20 4.76
C THR A 176 8.91 4.95 3.57
N ASN A 177 10.18 5.34 3.66
CA ASN A 177 11.13 5.14 2.56
C ASN A 177 11.39 3.67 2.26
N GLY A 178 11.59 2.85 3.30
CA GLY A 178 11.85 1.43 3.15
C GLY A 178 10.62 0.71 2.61
N PHE A 179 9.44 0.98 3.18
CA PHE A 179 8.17 0.45 2.66
C PHE A 179 7.95 0.82 1.19
N ARG A 180 8.16 2.09 0.80
CA ARG A 180 7.94 2.52 -0.59
C ARG A 180 8.92 1.88 -1.57
N ALA A 181 10.18 1.71 -1.17
CA ALA A 181 11.16 1.01 -2.01
C ALA A 181 10.80 -0.48 -2.16
N LEU A 182 10.42 -1.12 -1.06
CA LEU A 182 10.03 -2.53 -1.04
C LEU A 182 8.74 -2.78 -1.84
N ILE A 183 7.69 -1.98 -1.63
CA ILE A 183 6.45 -2.14 -2.41
C ILE A 183 6.71 -1.81 -3.88
N ARG A 184 7.62 -0.90 -4.22
CA ARG A 184 8.01 -0.69 -5.62
C ARG A 184 8.69 -1.93 -6.21
N PHE A 185 9.63 -2.53 -5.49
CA PHE A 185 10.34 -3.77 -5.86
C PHE A 185 9.44 -5.01 -5.91
N PHE A 186 8.26 -4.96 -5.27
CA PHE A 186 7.31 -6.07 -5.25
C PHE A 186 6.94 -6.58 -6.64
N ARG A 187 6.86 -5.67 -7.63
CA ARG A 187 6.55 -6.07 -9.02
C ARG A 187 7.62 -7.01 -9.57
N GLU A 188 8.89 -6.65 -9.41
CA GLU A 188 10.01 -7.45 -9.90
C GLU A 188 10.12 -8.76 -9.13
N ALA A 189 9.95 -8.72 -7.81
CA ALA A 189 9.92 -9.90 -6.96
C ALA A 189 8.82 -10.88 -7.38
N TYR A 190 7.56 -10.42 -7.47
CA TYR A 190 6.43 -11.25 -7.87
C TYR A 190 6.63 -11.89 -9.24
N ASN A 191 7.01 -11.09 -10.25
CA ASN A 191 7.22 -11.58 -11.61
C ASN A 191 8.40 -12.58 -11.75
N HIS A 192 9.31 -12.63 -10.77
CA HIS A 192 10.41 -13.59 -10.76
C HIS A 192 9.98 -14.99 -10.32
N VAL A 193 8.94 -15.11 -9.49
CA VAL A 193 8.54 -16.38 -8.86
C VAL A 193 7.12 -16.83 -9.21
N ALA A 194 6.36 -16.03 -9.94
CA ALA A 194 4.97 -16.32 -10.24
C ALA A 194 4.56 -15.91 -11.66
N VAL A 195 3.53 -16.57 -12.18
CA VAL A 195 2.74 -16.02 -13.28
C VAL A 195 1.58 -15.16 -12.72
N PRO A 196 1.00 -14.25 -13.52
CA PRO A 196 -0.03 -13.36 -13.00
C PRO A 196 -1.27 -14.10 -12.46
N GLY A 197 -1.68 -13.79 -11.23
CA GLY A 197 -2.85 -14.40 -10.57
C GLY A 197 -2.53 -15.56 -9.63
N GLU A 198 -1.28 -15.99 -9.54
CA GLU A 198 -0.83 -17.02 -8.58
C GLU A 198 -0.52 -16.42 -7.20
N ILE A 199 -0.92 -17.14 -6.14
CA ILE A 199 -0.52 -16.82 -4.78
C ILE A 199 0.93 -17.29 -4.58
N VAL A 200 1.72 -16.45 -3.91
CA VAL A 200 3.14 -16.69 -3.64
C VAL A 200 3.35 -16.79 -2.14
N THR A 201 4.01 -17.85 -1.69
CA THR A 201 4.30 -18.06 -0.27
C THR A 201 5.46 -17.20 0.21
N SER A 202 5.56 -17.02 1.53
CA SER A 202 6.67 -16.27 2.13
C SER A 202 8.02 -16.90 1.82
N GLU A 203 8.12 -18.23 1.73
CA GLU A 203 9.34 -18.98 1.40
C GLU A 203 9.79 -18.73 -0.05
N ALA A 204 8.85 -18.60 -0.98
CA ALA A 204 9.18 -18.29 -2.37
C ALA A 204 9.74 -16.86 -2.49
N PHE A 205 9.16 -15.89 -1.80
CA PHE A 205 9.73 -14.54 -1.71
C PHE A 205 11.07 -14.52 -0.95
N ALA A 206 11.23 -15.32 0.11
CA ALA A 206 12.46 -15.37 0.87
C ALA A 206 13.66 -15.80 0.01
N LYS A 207 13.46 -16.73 -0.93
CA LYS A 207 14.50 -17.12 -1.90
C LYS A 207 15.02 -15.95 -2.74
N ILE A 208 14.16 -14.98 -3.07
CA ILE A 208 14.57 -13.75 -3.77
C ILE A 208 15.45 -12.91 -2.84
N PHE A 209 14.99 -12.63 -1.63
CA PHE A 209 15.71 -11.76 -0.70
C PHE A 209 17.02 -12.34 -0.16
N LEU A 210 17.16 -13.67 -0.13
CA LEU A 210 18.41 -14.36 0.22
C LEU A 210 19.55 -14.05 -0.75
N ARG A 211 19.26 -13.66 -2.00
CA ARG A 211 20.27 -13.26 -2.98
C ARG A 211 20.91 -11.91 -2.65
N SER A 212 20.18 -11.02 -1.96
CA SER A 212 20.67 -9.68 -1.67
C SER A 212 21.91 -9.71 -0.77
N SER A 213 22.94 -8.99 -1.19
CA SER A 213 24.15 -8.73 -0.39
C SER A 213 23.92 -7.74 0.77
N LEU A 214 22.80 -7.01 0.78
CA LEU A 214 22.45 -6.06 1.82
C LEU A 214 22.35 -6.73 3.21
N LYS A 215 22.94 -6.08 4.20
CA LYS A 215 22.94 -6.47 5.61
C LYS A 215 22.09 -5.49 6.41
N TRP A 216 21.71 -5.90 7.62
CA TRP A 216 20.83 -5.10 8.49
C TRP A 216 21.36 -3.67 8.74
N HIS A 217 22.68 -3.48 8.86
CA HIS A 217 23.28 -2.17 9.12
C HIS A 217 23.29 -1.22 7.91
N ASP A 218 23.04 -1.74 6.70
CA ASP A 218 22.94 -0.91 5.49
C ASP A 218 21.69 -0.03 5.52
N PHE A 219 20.63 -0.47 6.23
CA PHE A 219 19.34 0.21 6.30
C PHE A 219 19.34 1.39 7.29
N ASN A 220 20.17 2.38 7.02
CA ASN A 220 20.27 3.59 7.83
C ASN A 220 19.96 4.87 7.02
N THR A 221 19.68 5.96 7.73
CA THR A 221 19.34 7.26 7.13
C THR A 221 20.51 7.99 6.46
N GLU A 222 21.76 7.57 6.69
CA GLU A 222 22.92 8.13 6.00
C GLU A 222 23.01 7.57 4.57
N ARG A 223 22.84 6.24 4.44
CA ARG A 223 22.78 5.57 3.14
C ARG A 223 21.48 5.86 2.41
N TYR A 224 20.34 5.82 3.10
CA TYR A 224 19.01 6.04 2.53
C TYR A 224 18.32 7.25 3.19
N PRO A 225 18.63 8.48 2.75
CA PRO A 225 18.11 9.69 3.36
C PRO A 225 16.58 9.79 3.24
N PRO A 226 15.89 10.44 4.21
CA PRO A 226 14.44 10.66 4.15
C PRO A 226 13.97 11.29 2.84
N GLY A 227 12.83 10.80 2.32
CA GLY A 227 12.26 11.26 1.06
C GLY A 227 12.56 10.36 -0.14
N THR A 228 12.21 10.84 -1.33
CA THR A 228 12.22 10.07 -2.59
C THR A 228 13.60 9.60 -3.03
N SER A 229 14.67 10.28 -2.61
CA SER A 229 16.05 9.91 -2.90
C SER A 229 16.45 8.60 -2.22
N GLY A 230 16.16 8.45 -0.92
CA GLY A 230 16.44 7.22 -0.18
C GLY A 230 15.57 6.05 -0.65
N GLU A 231 14.30 6.30 -0.95
CA GLU A 231 13.40 5.31 -1.57
C GLU A 231 13.96 4.79 -2.90
N THR A 232 14.31 5.71 -3.81
CA THR A 232 14.82 5.36 -5.14
C THR A 232 16.14 4.61 -5.04
N ARG A 233 17.05 5.05 -4.16
CA ARG A 233 18.33 4.37 -3.94
C ARG A 233 18.12 2.95 -3.42
N LEU A 234 17.28 2.75 -2.40
CA LEU A 234 17.04 1.39 -1.89
C LEU A 234 16.40 0.49 -2.94
N TYR A 235 15.45 1.00 -3.74
CA TYR A 235 14.89 0.23 -4.85
C TYR A 235 15.98 -0.20 -5.86
N HIS A 236 16.91 0.69 -6.23
CA HIS A 236 18.00 0.34 -7.13
C HIS A 236 18.99 -0.64 -6.50
N ASP A 237 19.35 -0.47 -5.22
CA ASP A 237 20.21 -1.42 -4.50
C ASP A 237 19.56 -2.81 -4.43
N LEU A 238 18.23 -2.90 -4.24
CA LEU A 238 17.51 -4.17 -4.29
C LEU A 238 17.60 -4.80 -5.68
N LEU A 239 17.37 -4.03 -6.75
CA LEU A 239 17.52 -4.53 -8.13
C LEU A 239 18.94 -5.01 -8.43
N GLU A 240 19.96 -4.27 -8.01
CA GLU A 240 21.36 -4.61 -8.27
C GLU A 240 21.83 -5.83 -7.47
N THR A 241 21.42 -5.93 -6.21
CA THR A 241 21.89 -7.00 -5.32
C THR A 241 21.09 -8.29 -5.44
N ILE A 242 19.85 -8.23 -5.93
CA ILE A 242 18.98 -9.40 -6.11
C ILE A 242 18.93 -9.86 -7.56
N GLY A 243 19.11 -8.93 -8.52
CA GLY A 243 19.07 -9.18 -9.98
C GLY A 243 19.82 -10.42 -10.42
#